data_AF-A0A1G1JP04-F1
#
_entry.id   AF-A0A1G1JP04-F1
#
_cell.length_a   1.000
_cell.length_b   1.000
_cell.length_c   1.000
_cell.angle_alpha   90.00
_cell.angle_beta   90.00
_cell.angle_gamma   90.00
#
_symmetry.space_group_name_H-M   'P 1'
#
loop_
_entity.id
_entity.type
_entity.pdbx_description
1 polymer ?
#
loop_
_entity_poly.entity_id
_entity_poly.type
_entity_poly.pdbx_seq_one_letter_code
_entity_poly.pdbx_strand_id
1 'polypeptide(L)'
;MFFPVSKKKSDALIRMMVRLGLRETDFEESFVRSSGPGGQNVNKVSTCVVLKHLPTGITVKCGQERSQAMNRFLARRILAGRIEAMVCGKQSEEARRIAKIKRQKRKRSKRAKDKILHAKHSRSETKHLRKPVTGDGDA
;
A
#
# COMPACT_ATOMS: atom_id res chain seq x y z
N MET A 1 -2.41 -27.40 4.79
CA MET A 1 -2.84 -26.08 5.28
C MET A 1 -4.11 -25.64 4.57
N PHE A 2 -5.22 -25.35 5.28
CA PHE A 2 -6.46 -24.88 4.65
C PHE A 2 -6.62 -23.37 4.87
N PHE A 3 -6.75 -22.62 3.79
CA PHE A 3 -7.01 -21.18 3.82
C PHE A 3 -8.39 -20.90 3.21
N PRO A 4 -9.17 -19.94 3.74
CA PRO A 4 -10.46 -19.55 3.19
C PRO A 4 -10.29 -18.67 1.94
N VAL A 5 -9.48 -19.10 0.98
CA VAL A 5 -9.20 -18.41 -0.28
C VAL A 5 -9.32 -19.40 -1.44
N SER A 6 -9.49 -18.87 -2.65
CA SER A 6 -9.49 -19.69 -3.86
C SER A 6 -8.24 -20.57 -3.95
N LYS A 7 -8.41 -21.82 -4.39
CA LYS A 7 -7.35 -22.82 -4.57
C LYS A 7 -6.15 -22.28 -5.37
N LYS A 8 -6.42 -21.47 -6.41
CA LYS A 8 -5.35 -20.81 -7.19
C LYS A 8 -4.42 -19.95 -6.33
N LYS A 9 -4.96 -19.25 -5.33
CA LYS A 9 -4.20 -18.36 -4.44
C LYS A 9 -3.40 -19.14 -3.39
N SER A 10 -3.99 -20.19 -2.81
CA SER A 10 -3.28 -21.06 -1.87
C SER A 10 -2.11 -21.76 -2.55
N ASP A 11 -2.33 -22.31 -3.74
CA ASP A 11 -1.31 -23.05 -4.48
C ASP A 11 -0.16 -22.14 -4.90
N ALA A 12 -0.47 -20.90 -5.33
CA ALA A 12 0.55 -19.90 -5.65
C ALA A 12 1.43 -19.55 -4.43
N LEU A 13 0.83 -19.43 -3.24
CA LEU A 13 1.58 -19.17 -2.01
C LEU A 13 2.49 -20.36 -1.66
N ILE A 14 1.98 -21.59 -1.74
CA ILE A 14 2.77 -22.79 -1.46
C ILE A 14 3.95 -22.89 -2.42
N ARG A 15 3.72 -22.70 -3.72
CA ARG A 15 4.80 -22.70 -4.73
C ARG A 15 5.86 -21.65 -4.44
N MET A 16 5.44 -20.45 -4.04
CA MET A 16 6.37 -19.36 -3.68
C MET A 16 7.20 -19.73 -2.44
N MET A 17 6.57 -20.31 -1.41
CA MET A 17 7.26 -20.72 -0.18
C MET A 17 8.27 -21.84 -0.46
N VAL A 18 7.89 -22.85 -1.24
CA VAL A 18 8.80 -23.94 -1.65
C VAL A 18 9.98 -23.39 -2.46
N ARG A 19 9.74 -22.49 -3.41
CA ARG A 19 10.80 -21.84 -4.20
C ARG A 19 11.81 -21.09 -3.32
N LEU A 20 11.35 -20.49 -2.22
CA LEU A 20 12.17 -19.76 -1.27
C LEU A 20 12.75 -20.64 -0.15
N GLY A 21 12.49 -21.96 -0.17
CA GLY A 21 12.93 -22.89 0.86
C GLY A 21 12.26 -22.70 2.23
N LEU A 22 11.11 -22.03 2.29
CA LEU A 22 10.41 -21.72 3.54
C LEU A 22 9.59 -22.92 4.00
N ARG A 23 9.92 -23.47 5.18
CA ARG A 23 9.20 -24.59 5.79
C ARG A 23 8.20 -24.10 6.81
N GLU A 24 7.10 -24.84 6.97
CA GLU A 24 6.06 -24.47 7.93
C GLU A 24 6.55 -24.53 9.39
N THR A 25 7.54 -25.37 9.67
CA THR A 25 8.17 -25.57 10.98
C THR A 25 8.95 -24.36 11.48
N ASP A 26 9.39 -23.49 10.57
CA ASP A 26 10.29 -22.38 10.89
C ASP A 26 9.50 -21.10 11.26
N PHE A 27 8.17 -21.21 11.30
CA PHE A 27 7.27 -20.12 11.63
C PHE A 27 6.70 -20.25 13.03
N GLU A 28 6.89 -19.20 13.81
CA GLU A 28 6.21 -18.99 15.08
C GLU A 28 4.98 -18.10 14.82
N GLU A 29 3.78 -18.64 15.03
CA GLU A 29 2.53 -17.88 14.91
C GLU A 29 1.94 -17.56 16.29
N SER A 30 1.61 -16.29 16.52
CA SER A 30 0.90 -15.82 17.70
C SER A 30 -0.29 -14.95 17.32
N PHE A 31 -1.34 -14.99 18.14
CA PHE A 31 -2.57 -14.25 17.91
C PHE A 31 -2.70 -13.12 18.91
N VAL A 32 -2.87 -11.91 18.39
CA VAL A 32 -2.97 -10.69 19.19
C VAL A 32 -4.28 -9.98 18.91
N ARG A 33 -4.67 -9.11 19.84
CA ARG A 33 -5.79 -8.20 19.61
C ARG A 33 -5.38 -7.12 18.61
N SER A 34 -6.29 -6.83 17.69
CA SER A 34 -6.11 -5.75 16.72
C SER A 34 -6.20 -4.40 17.43
N SER A 35 -5.28 -3.49 17.13
CA SER A 35 -5.26 -2.13 17.68
C SER A 35 -5.90 -1.16 16.70
N GLY A 36 -6.92 -0.40 17.14
CA GLY A 36 -7.53 0.66 16.34
C GLY A 36 -8.92 1.07 16.83
N PRO A 37 -9.49 2.17 16.32
CA PRO A 37 -10.87 2.55 16.59
C PRO A 37 -11.80 1.46 16.03
N GLY A 38 -12.36 0.64 16.92
CA GLY A 38 -13.14 -0.53 16.55
C GLY A 38 -14.21 -0.83 17.57
N GLY A 39 -15.33 -1.38 17.09
CA GLY A 39 -16.45 -1.83 17.93
C GLY A 39 -16.10 -3.06 18.78
N GLN A 40 -17.10 -3.60 19.48
CA GLN A 40 -16.94 -4.71 20.43
C GLN A 40 -16.12 -5.90 19.90
N ASN A 41 -16.24 -6.23 18.61
CA ASN A 41 -15.56 -7.37 18.01
C ASN A 41 -14.02 -7.19 17.95
N VAL A 42 -13.54 -5.99 17.63
CA VAL A 42 -12.10 -5.67 17.55
C VAL A 42 -11.45 -5.76 18.93
N ASN A 43 -12.17 -5.29 19.96
CA ASN A 43 -11.68 -5.32 21.33
C ASN A 43 -11.78 -6.70 21.96
N LYS A 44 -12.74 -7.55 21.56
CA LYS A 44 -12.93 -8.88 22.16
C LYS A 44 -12.07 -9.95 21.50
N VAL A 45 -12.01 -10.02 20.17
CA VAL A 45 -11.47 -11.17 19.43
C VAL A 45 -10.02 -10.95 18.96
N SER A 46 -9.13 -11.89 19.25
CA SER A 46 -7.72 -11.93 18.86
C SER A 46 -7.53 -12.33 17.38
N THR A 47 -8.05 -11.51 16.48
CA THR A 47 -8.03 -11.77 15.02
C THR A 47 -6.70 -11.46 14.35
N CYS A 48 -5.83 -10.66 14.97
CA CYS A 48 -4.55 -10.25 14.38
C CYS A 48 -3.52 -11.36 14.52
N VAL A 49 -2.83 -11.67 13.43
CA VAL A 49 -1.79 -12.70 13.37
C VAL A 49 -0.43 -12.02 13.36
N VAL A 50 0.42 -12.41 14.31
CA VAL A 50 1.84 -12.10 14.31
C VAL A 50 2.57 -13.37 13.89
N LEU A 51 3.29 -13.28 12.78
CA LEU A 51 4.05 -14.38 12.21
C LEU A 51 5.52 -14.01 12.20
N LYS A 52 6.34 -14.83 12.85
CA LYS A 52 7.80 -14.66 12.91
C LYS A 52 8.45 -15.83 12.21
N HIS A 53 9.39 -15.52 11.31
CA HIS A 53 10.26 -16.52 10.71
C HIS A 53 11.53 -16.62 11.56
N LEU A 54 11.78 -17.77 12.16
CA LEU A 54 12.90 -17.97 13.08
C LEU A 54 14.27 -17.76 12.40
N PRO A 55 14.58 -18.37 11.24
CA PRO A 55 15.93 -18.30 10.69
C PRO A 55 16.28 -16.93 10.08
N THR A 56 15.30 -16.16 9.58
CA THR A 56 15.56 -14.79 9.08
C THR A 56 15.29 -13.69 10.12
N GLY A 57 14.67 -14.02 11.25
CA GLY A 57 14.26 -13.05 12.27
C GLY A 57 13.17 -12.06 11.83
N ILE A 58 12.55 -12.25 10.67
CA ILE A 58 11.54 -11.32 10.15
C ILE A 58 10.20 -11.57 10.82
N THR A 59 9.64 -10.52 11.41
CA THR A 59 8.31 -10.53 12.01
C THR A 59 7.32 -9.71 11.16
N VAL A 60 6.13 -10.27 10.94
CA VAL A 60 5.03 -9.64 10.22
C VAL A 60 3.78 -9.67 11.09
N LYS A 61 3.16 -8.51 11.28
CA LYS A 61 1.85 -8.36 11.93
C LYS A 61 0.78 -8.10 10.87
N CYS A 62 -0.29 -8.89 10.85
CA CYS A 62 -1.40 -8.73 9.92
C CYS A 62 -2.74 -8.79 10.66
N GLY A 63 -3.53 -7.71 10.58
CA GLY A 63 -4.88 -7.60 11.14
C GLY A 63 -5.79 -6.81 10.22
N GLN A 64 -5.74 -7.12 8.92
CA GLN A 64 -6.50 -6.40 7.89
C GLN A 64 -7.95 -6.89 7.81
N GLU A 65 -8.15 -8.19 8.00
CA GLU A 65 -9.44 -8.85 7.82
C GLU A 65 -10.04 -9.24 9.17
N ARG A 66 -11.37 -9.43 9.20
CA ARG A 66 -12.08 -9.86 10.41
C ARG A 66 -11.83 -11.33 10.75
N SER A 67 -11.38 -12.14 9.79
CA SER A 67 -11.12 -13.57 9.97
C SER A 67 -9.64 -13.85 10.23
N GLN A 68 -9.36 -14.61 11.29
CA GLN A 68 -8.02 -15.08 11.65
C GLN A 68 -7.39 -15.91 10.53
N ALA A 69 -8.15 -16.81 9.90
CA ALA A 69 -7.64 -17.67 8.84
C ALA A 69 -7.24 -16.88 7.58
N MET A 70 -7.98 -15.81 7.25
CA MET A 70 -7.61 -14.89 6.19
C MET A 70 -6.35 -14.10 6.55
N ASN A 71 -6.25 -13.62 7.79
CA ASN A 71 -5.05 -12.95 8.28
C ASN A 71 -3.80 -13.86 8.30
N ARG A 72 -3.96 -15.18 8.57
CA ARG A 72 -2.86 -16.16 8.46
C ARG A 72 -2.34 -16.27 7.02
N PHE A 73 -3.24 -16.36 6.04
CA PHE A 73 -2.87 -16.38 4.62
C PHE A 73 -2.12 -15.10 4.22
N LEU A 74 -2.66 -13.94 4.60
CA LEU A 74 -2.06 -12.64 4.28
C LEU A 74 -0.70 -12.46 4.96
N ALA A 75 -0.56 -12.85 6.23
CA ALA A 75 0.70 -12.79 6.95
C ALA A 75 1.80 -13.61 6.25
N ARG A 76 1.48 -14.85 5.85
CA ARG A 76 2.41 -15.73 5.11
C ARG A 76 2.78 -15.17 3.76
N ARG A 77 1.82 -14.62 3.01
CA ARG A 77 2.07 -13.98 1.71
C ARG A 77 2.99 -12.76 1.84
N ILE A 78 2.75 -11.91 2.84
CA ILE A 78 3.58 -10.73 3.10
C ILE A 78 4.99 -11.14 3.53
N LEU A 79 5.11 -12.15 4.39
CA LEU A 79 6.39 -12.66 4.87
C LEU A 79 7.21 -13.27 3.73
N ALA A 80 6.61 -14.12 2.90
CA ALA A 80 7.25 -14.69 1.73
C ALA A 80 7.73 -13.59 0.77
N GLY A 81 6.91 -12.57 0.50
CA GLY A 81 7.32 -11.44 -0.34
C GLY A 81 8.44 -10.60 0.26
N ARG A 82 8.50 -10.43 1.58
CA ARG A 82 9.62 -9.76 2.26
C ARG A 82 10.92 -10.54 2.13
N ILE A 83 10.85 -11.86 2.29
CA ILE A 83 12.01 -12.75 2.14
C ILE A 83 12.48 -12.76 0.69
N GLU A 84 11.57 -12.85 -0.27
CA GLU A 84 11.90 -12.75 -1.69
C GLU A 84 12.59 -11.43 -2.02
N ALA A 85 12.07 -10.31 -1.52
CA ALA A 85 12.68 -9.00 -1.72
C ALA A 85 14.06 -8.87 -1.06
N MET A 86 14.29 -9.57 0.05
CA MET A 86 15.59 -9.64 0.71
C MET A 86 16.59 -10.45 -0.13
N VAL A 87 16.18 -11.62 -0.64
CA VAL A 87 17.04 -12.52 -1.44
C VAL A 87 17.32 -11.95 -2.83
N CYS A 88 16.31 -11.39 -3.50
CA CYS A 88 16.40 -10.89 -4.88
C CYS A 88 16.78 -9.39 -4.96
N GLY A 89 16.77 -8.67 -3.83
CA GLY A 89 17.09 -7.25 -3.74
C GLY A 89 16.07 -6.32 -4.42
N LYS A 90 16.44 -5.04 -4.58
CA LYS A 90 15.59 -3.96 -5.19
C LYS A 90 15.34 -4.15 -6.70
N GLN A 91 15.81 -5.23 -7.31
CA GLN A 91 15.79 -5.42 -8.76
C GLN A 91 14.50 -6.05 -9.28
N SER A 92 13.60 -6.54 -8.40
CA SER A 92 12.38 -7.20 -8.87
C SER A 92 11.59 -6.28 -9.80
N GLU A 93 11.15 -6.82 -10.93
CA GLU A 93 10.33 -6.08 -11.91
C GLU A 93 9.08 -5.51 -11.25
N GLU A 94 8.57 -6.20 -10.23
CA GLU A 94 7.44 -5.77 -9.45
C GLU A 94 7.73 -4.50 -8.64
N ALA A 95 8.90 -4.39 -8.01
CA ALA A 95 9.32 -3.17 -7.33
C ALA A 95 9.42 -1.99 -8.32
N ARG A 96 9.98 -2.22 -9.51
CA ARG A 96 10.02 -1.22 -10.61
C ARG A 96 8.62 -0.84 -11.08
N ARG A 97 7.72 -1.82 -11.27
CA ARG A 97 6.33 -1.59 -11.66
C ARG A 97 5.57 -0.78 -10.63
N ILE A 98 5.71 -1.12 -9.35
CA ILE A 98 5.09 -0.38 -8.24
C ILE A 98 5.63 1.05 -8.17
N ALA A 99 6.95 1.23 -8.30
CA ALA A 99 7.56 2.57 -8.34
C ALA A 99 7.07 3.41 -9.52
N LYS A 100 6.92 2.80 -10.71
CA LYS A 100 6.35 3.43 -11.90
C LYS A 100 4.90 3.88 -11.66
N ILE A 101 4.06 3.00 -11.11
CA ILE A 101 2.66 3.32 -10.78
C ILE A 101 2.59 4.46 -9.75
N LYS A 102 3.41 4.40 -8.69
CA LYS A 102 3.50 5.48 -7.68
C LYS A 102 3.92 6.80 -8.30
N ARG A 103 4.90 6.78 -9.23
CA ARG A 103 5.35 7.99 -9.96
C ARG A 103 4.25 8.55 -10.85
N GLN A 104 3.51 7.70 -11.57
CA GLN A 104 2.38 8.13 -12.41
C GLN A 104 1.25 8.76 -11.58
N LYS A 105 0.94 8.19 -10.41
CA LYS A 105 -0.11 8.70 -9.51
C LYS A 105 0.34 9.86 -8.61
N ARG A 106 1.61 10.29 -8.70
CA ARG A 106 2.16 11.34 -7.84
C ARG A 106 1.53 12.69 -8.16
N LYS A 107 0.87 13.30 -7.17
CA LYS A 107 0.32 14.65 -7.30
C LYS A 107 1.44 15.67 -7.53
N ARG A 108 1.15 16.74 -8.29
CA ARG A 108 2.06 17.89 -8.45
C ARG A 108 2.40 18.48 -7.08
N SER A 109 3.64 18.91 -6.92
CA SER A 109 4.11 19.57 -5.69
C SER A 109 3.35 20.89 -5.44
N LYS A 110 3.30 21.32 -4.18
CA LYS A 110 2.67 22.60 -3.79
C LYS A 110 3.24 23.77 -4.60
N ARG A 111 4.58 23.89 -4.64
CA ARG A 111 5.30 24.90 -5.44
C ARG A 111 4.91 24.90 -6.92
N ALA A 112 4.71 23.73 -7.53
CA ALA A 112 4.28 23.65 -8.93
C ALA A 112 2.84 24.14 -9.13
N LYS A 113 1.95 23.89 -8.16
CA LYS A 113 0.57 24.41 -8.18
C LYS A 113 0.56 25.92 -7.98
N ASP A 114 1.33 26.43 -7.03
CA ASP A 114 1.41 27.86 -6.72
C ASP A 114 1.93 28.65 -7.93
N LYS A 115 2.96 28.14 -8.62
CA LYS A 115 3.48 28.74 -9.87
C LYS A 115 2.40 28.81 -10.97
N ILE A 116 1.60 27.77 -11.12
CA ILE A 116 0.49 27.74 -12.09
C ILE A 116 -0.59 28.75 -11.70
N LEU A 117 -0.92 28.84 -10.42
CA LEU A 117 -1.92 29.78 -9.90
C LEU A 117 -1.48 31.22 -10.19
N HIS A 118 -0.24 31.57 -9.84
CA HIS A 118 0.31 32.91 -10.08
C HIS A 118 0.31 33.27 -11.57
N ALA A 119 0.71 32.33 -12.44
CA ALA A 119 0.65 32.56 -13.88
C ALA A 119 -0.78 32.78 -14.41
N LYS A 120 -1.78 32.14 -13.81
CA LYS A 120 -3.20 32.39 -14.15
C LYS A 120 -3.65 33.78 -13.72
N HIS A 121 -3.26 34.23 -12.52
CA HIS A 121 -3.58 35.58 -12.03
C HIS A 121 -2.98 36.65 -12.92
N SER A 122 -1.67 36.60 -13.19
CA SER A 122 -1.00 37.59 -14.06
C SER A 122 -1.62 37.63 -15.48
N ARG A 123 -2.01 36.46 -16.03
CA ARG A 123 -2.69 36.40 -17.33
C ARG A 123 -4.10 37.02 -17.27
N SER A 124 -4.82 36.82 -16.17
CA SER A 124 -6.13 37.42 -15.96
C SER A 124 -6.05 38.94 -15.88
N GLU A 125 -5.10 39.46 -15.10
CA GLU A 125 -4.82 40.90 -14.99
C GLU A 125 -4.48 41.49 -16.37
N THR A 126 -3.58 40.86 -17.10
CA THR A 126 -3.21 41.27 -18.46
C THR A 126 -4.42 41.31 -19.40
N LYS A 127 -5.33 40.32 -19.32
CA LYS A 127 -6.56 40.29 -20.13
C LYS A 127 -7.53 41.38 -19.72
N HIS A 128 -7.64 41.67 -18.43
CA HIS A 128 -8.52 42.72 -17.92
C HIS A 128 -8.09 44.09 -18.45
N LEU A 129 -6.79 44.39 -18.37
CA LEU A 129 -6.20 45.63 -18.86
C LEU A 129 -6.33 45.81 -20.38
N ARG A 130 -6.48 44.71 -21.14
CA ARG A 130 -6.68 44.73 -22.60
C ARG A 130 -8.15 44.79 -23.01
N LYS A 131 -9.10 44.80 -22.07
CA LYS A 131 -10.51 44.98 -22.43
C LYS A 131 -10.69 46.38 -23.02
N PRO A 132 -11.46 46.52 -24.11
CA PRO A 132 -11.77 47.84 -24.63
C PRO A 132 -12.47 48.64 -23.53
N VAL A 133 -12.03 49.87 -23.34
CA VAL A 133 -12.73 50.83 -22.48
C VAL A 133 -14.06 51.11 -23.19
N THR A 134 -15.16 50.60 -22.64
CA THR A 134 -16.49 51.04 -23.03
C THR A 134 -16.64 52.45 -22.48
N GLY A 135 -16.29 53.45 -23.29
CA GLY A 135 -16.61 54.84 -23.00
C GLY A 135 -18.09 55.03 -23.25
N ASP A 136 -18.86 55.29 -22.19
CA ASP A 136 -20.13 55.99 -22.31
C ASP A 136 -19.79 57.40 -22.81
N GLY A 137 -20.33 57.75 -23.97
CA GLY A 137 -20.11 59.05 -24.59
C GLY A 137 -20.73 60.15 -23.73
N ASP A 138 -19.90 61.10 -23.33
CA ASP A 138 -20.35 62.41 -22.88
C ASP A 138 -20.98 63.13 -24.10
N ALA A 139 -22.31 63.25 -24.10
CA ALA A 139 -23.10 64.07 -25.00
C ALA A 139 -24.10 64.90 -24.18
#